data_AF-A0A250IJ35-F1
#
_entry.id   AF-A0A250IJ35-F1
#
_cell.length_a   1.000
_cell.length_b   1.000
_cell.length_c   1.000
_cell.angle_alpha   90.00
_cell.angle_beta   90.00
_cell.angle_gamma   90.00
#
_symmetry.space_group_name_H-M   'P 1'
#
loop_
_entity.id
_entity.type
_entity.pdbx_description
1 polymer ?
#
loop_
_entity_poly.entity_id
_entity_poly.type
_entity_poly.pdbx_seq_one_letter_code
_entity_poly.pdbx_strand_id
1 'polypeptide(L)'
;MPPYRLQTLLEMRERAKEEAEQAFSDAVKALEKQKAELQRMEQELVTRKAERKQKVMAYLQQVMAKGNAGVNGFNQMNRYEERLKDEEAQLALEIERQKETVRQAEKLVEQRRREMAEAAKELKAIEKHKENWQKQIRAERQAKEDLNQEEIGNTLFLMRQRK
;
A
#
# COMPACT_ATOMS: atom_id res chain seq x y z
N MET A 1 24.42 -4.31 32.79
CA MET A 1 24.68 -3.07 32.02
C MET A 1 23.54 -2.11 32.29
N PRO A 2 23.78 -0.79 32.29
CA PRO A 2 22.68 0.18 32.37
C PRO A 2 21.68 -0.06 31.23
N PRO A 3 20.38 0.27 31.40
CA PRO A 3 19.41 0.22 30.33
C PRO A 3 19.68 1.32 29.30
N TYR A 4 19.35 1.05 28.02
CA TYR A 4 19.50 2.03 26.96
C TYR A 4 18.53 3.19 27.16
N ARG A 5 19.06 4.42 27.21
CA ARG A 5 18.27 5.63 27.53
C ARG A 5 17.16 5.92 26.53
N LEU A 6 17.30 5.47 25.28
CA LEU A 6 16.30 5.67 24.22
C LEU A 6 15.54 4.37 23.89
N GLN A 7 15.43 3.44 24.86
CA GLN A 7 14.72 2.18 24.65
C GLN A 7 13.25 2.39 24.29
N THR A 8 12.55 3.31 24.96
CA THR A 8 11.16 3.66 24.62
C THR A 8 11.03 4.20 23.20
N LEU A 9 11.98 5.04 22.76
CA LEU A 9 11.97 5.57 21.40
C LEU A 9 12.23 4.48 20.35
N LEU A 10 13.11 3.51 20.65
CA LEU A 10 13.31 2.34 19.78
C LEU A 10 12.01 1.57 19.61
N GLU A 11 11.33 1.22 20.70
CA GLU A 11 10.06 0.48 20.68
C GLU A 11 8.96 1.25 19.93
N MET A 12 8.90 2.57 20.09
CA MET A 12 7.97 3.41 19.32
C MET A 12 8.27 3.37 17.81
N ARG A 13 9.54 3.35 17.40
CA ARG A 13 9.94 3.27 15.99
C ARG A 13 9.73 1.88 15.40
N GLU A 14 9.92 0.83 16.20
CA GLU A 14 9.58 -0.55 15.81
C GLU A 14 8.08 -0.66 15.50
N ARG A 15 7.22 -0.17 16.40
CA ARG A 15 5.77 -0.12 16.17
C ARG A 15 5.40 0.73 14.97
N ALA A 16 5.99 1.92 14.81
CA ALA A 16 5.71 2.79 13.67
C ALA A 16 6.06 2.11 12.33
N LYS A 17 7.14 1.32 12.29
CA LYS A 17 7.53 0.53 11.11
C LYS A 17 6.53 -0.59 10.82
N GLU A 18 6.08 -1.32 11.85
CA GLU A 18 5.03 -2.35 11.71
C GLU A 18 3.71 -1.76 11.23
N GLU A 19 3.28 -0.62 11.80
CA GLU A 19 2.07 0.09 11.40
C GLU A 19 2.15 0.58 9.94
N ALA A 20 3.30 1.10 9.52
CA ALA A 20 3.51 1.54 8.15
C ALA A 20 3.53 0.37 7.14
N GLU A 21 4.11 -0.78 7.52
CA GLU A 21 4.07 -2.01 6.71
C GLU A 21 2.64 -2.54 6.56
N GLN A 22 1.86 -2.53 7.65
CA GLN A 22 0.46 -2.93 7.63
C GLN A 22 -0.38 -1.98 6.75
N ALA A 23 -0.21 -0.66 6.92
CA ALA A 23 -0.91 0.35 6.12
C ALA A 23 -0.57 0.24 4.63
N PHE A 24 0.68 -0.05 4.28
CA PHE A 24 1.10 -0.31 2.91
C PHE A 24 0.43 -1.57 2.34
N SER A 25 0.43 -2.66 3.09
CA SER A 25 -0.23 -3.93 2.71
C SER A 25 -1.72 -3.73 2.44
N ASP A 26 -2.42 -3.00 3.32
CA ASP A 26 -3.84 -2.72 3.17
C ASP A 26 -4.13 -1.81 1.97
N ALA A 27 -3.27 -0.82 1.70
CA ALA A 27 -3.37 0.03 0.51
C ALA A 27 -3.18 -0.78 -0.79
N VAL A 28 -2.24 -1.73 -0.82
CA VAL A 28 -2.01 -2.61 -1.97
C VAL A 28 -3.23 -3.49 -2.23
N LYS A 29 -3.77 -4.15 -1.19
CA LYS A 29 -4.98 -4.96 -1.32
C LYS A 29 -6.18 -4.14 -1.80
N ALA A 30 -6.32 -2.92 -1.29
CA ALA A 30 -7.37 -2.00 -1.73
C ALA A 30 -7.20 -1.65 -3.21
N LEU A 31 -5.98 -1.34 -3.66
CA LEU A 31 -5.68 -1.06 -5.06
C LEU A 31 -6.01 -2.26 -5.98
N GLU A 32 -5.61 -3.46 -5.60
CA GLU A 32 -5.91 -4.68 -6.35
C GLU A 32 -7.42 -4.90 -6.49
N LYS A 33 -8.19 -4.69 -5.41
CA LYS A 33 -9.65 -4.75 -5.45
C LYS A 33 -10.24 -3.74 -6.45
N GLN A 34 -9.75 -2.50 -6.45
CA GLN A 34 -10.26 -1.47 -7.38
C GLN A 34 -9.90 -1.78 -8.84
N LYS A 35 -8.72 -2.37 -9.09
CA LYS A 35 -8.29 -2.82 -10.42
C LYS A 35 -9.13 -3.99 -10.93
N ALA A 36 -9.40 -4.97 -10.08
CA ALA A 36 -10.27 -6.10 -10.40
C ALA A 36 -11.70 -5.62 -10.74
N GLU A 37 -12.22 -4.66 -9.97
CA GLU A 37 -13.53 -4.06 -10.23
C GLU A 37 -13.56 -3.29 -11.55
N LEU A 38 -12.54 -2.48 -11.84
CA LEU A 38 -12.41 -1.79 -13.12
C LEU A 38 -12.43 -2.78 -14.29
N GLN A 39 -11.64 -3.85 -14.19
CA GLN A 39 -11.58 -4.89 -15.22
C GLN A 39 -12.94 -5.57 -15.41
N ARG A 40 -13.67 -5.84 -14.32
CA ARG A 40 -15.03 -6.41 -14.36
C ARG A 40 -15.98 -5.48 -15.12
N MET A 41 -15.97 -4.19 -14.81
CA MET A 41 -16.83 -3.20 -15.48
C MET A 41 -16.47 -3.04 -16.96
N GLU A 42 -15.19 -3.04 -17.31
CA GLU A 42 -14.73 -2.98 -18.70
C GLU A 42 -15.19 -4.21 -19.50
N GLN A 43 -15.09 -5.41 -18.92
CA GLN A 43 -15.62 -6.64 -19.52
C GLN A 43 -17.14 -6.60 -19.67
N GLU A 44 -17.85 -6.09 -18.67
CA GLU A 44 -19.31 -5.91 -18.72
C GLU A 44 -19.72 -4.96 -19.85
N LEU A 45 -18.98 -3.87 -20.07
CA LEU A 45 -19.25 -2.95 -21.18
C LEU A 45 -19.05 -3.63 -22.54
N VAL A 46 -18.00 -4.44 -22.69
CA VAL A 46 -17.77 -5.23 -23.92
C VAL A 46 -18.93 -6.19 -24.16
N THR A 47 -19.36 -6.92 -23.13
CA THR A 47 -20.49 -7.85 -23.20
C THR A 47 -21.78 -7.11 -23.57
N ARG A 48 -22.10 -5.98 -22.93
CA ARG A 48 -23.29 -5.17 -23.25
C ARG A 48 -23.29 -4.68 -24.69
N LYS A 49 -22.14 -4.23 -25.22
CA LYS A 49 -22.00 -3.83 -26.63
C LYS A 49 -22.25 -4.99 -27.60
N ALA A 50 -21.79 -6.19 -27.26
CA ALA A 50 -22.05 -7.39 -28.05
C ALA A 50 -23.54 -7.78 -27.99
N GLU A 51 -24.12 -7.79 -26.80
CA GLU A 51 -25.54 -8.05 -26.59
C GLU A 51 -26.44 -7.06 -27.30
N ARG A 52 -26.11 -5.75 -27.29
CA ARG A 52 -26.88 -4.74 -28.02
C ARG A 52 -26.94 -5.07 -29.51
N LYS A 53 -25.80 -5.41 -30.12
CA LYS A 53 -25.77 -5.80 -31.54
C LYS A 53 -26.65 -7.02 -31.80
N GLN A 54 -26.59 -8.04 -30.94
CA GLN A 54 -27.43 -9.23 -31.07
C GLN A 54 -28.91 -8.92 -30.88
N LYS A 55 -29.29 -8.14 -29.86
CA LYS A 55 -30.67 -7.75 -29.55
C LYS A 55 -31.27 -6.89 -30.67
N VAL A 56 -30.50 -5.94 -31.21
CA VAL A 56 -30.93 -5.11 -32.35
C VAL A 56 -31.13 -5.96 -33.60
N MET A 57 -30.22 -6.89 -33.91
CA MET A 57 -30.36 -7.80 -35.05
C MET A 57 -31.55 -8.75 -34.90
N ALA A 58 -31.74 -9.33 -33.71
CA ALA A 58 -32.88 -10.20 -33.42
C ALA A 58 -34.21 -9.44 -33.52
N TYR A 59 -34.26 -8.20 -33.02
CA TYR A 59 -35.45 -7.35 -33.12
C TYR A 59 -35.74 -7.01 -34.59
N LEU A 60 -34.72 -6.67 -35.39
CA LEU A 60 -34.87 -6.40 -36.82
C LEU A 60 -35.42 -7.63 -37.57
N GLN A 61 -34.88 -8.83 -37.32
CA GLN A 61 -35.38 -10.07 -37.89
C GLN A 61 -36.85 -10.32 -37.52
N GLN A 62 -37.23 -10.05 -36.26
CA GLN A 62 -38.60 -10.22 -35.80
C GLN A 62 -39.56 -9.22 -36.47
N VAL A 63 -39.16 -7.96 -36.65
CA VAL A 63 -39.96 -6.93 -37.32
C VAL A 63 -40.16 -7.28 -38.80
N MET A 64 -39.10 -7.77 -39.47
CA MET A 64 -39.16 -8.25 -40.86
C MET A 64 -40.08 -9.47 -41.02
N ALA A 65 -39.93 -10.48 -40.15
CA ALA A 65 -40.73 -11.71 -40.20
C ALA A 65 -42.23 -11.48 -39.95
N LYS A 66 -42.59 -10.47 -39.15
CA LYS A 66 -43.99 -10.13 -38.86
C LYS A 66 -44.64 -9.23 -39.91
N GLY A 67 -43.91 -8.81 -40.95
CA GLY A 67 -44.42 -7.87 -41.96
C GLY A 67 -44.67 -6.45 -41.42
N ASN A 68 -44.29 -6.17 -40.16
CA ASN A 68 -44.45 -4.87 -39.49
C ASN A 68 -43.29 -3.91 -39.81
N ALA A 69 -42.63 -4.07 -40.96
CA ALA A 69 -41.51 -3.25 -41.43
C ALA A 69 -41.93 -1.83 -41.89
N GLY A 70 -43.00 -1.28 -41.31
CA GLY A 70 -43.41 0.11 -41.53
C GLY A 70 -42.65 1.09 -40.63
N VAL A 71 -42.82 2.39 -40.89
CA VAL A 71 -42.16 3.50 -40.19
C VAL A 71 -42.28 3.40 -38.65
N ASN A 72 -43.44 2.94 -38.14
CA ASN A 72 -43.66 2.77 -36.70
C ASN A 72 -42.84 1.64 -36.05
N GLY A 73 -42.52 0.56 -36.79
CA GLY A 73 -41.67 -0.52 -36.30
C GLY A 73 -40.21 -0.10 -36.18
N PHE A 74 -39.71 0.62 -37.19
CA PHE A 74 -38.36 1.19 -37.17
C PHE A 74 -38.19 2.27 -36.09
N ASN A 75 -39.20 3.13 -35.86
CA ASN A 75 -39.16 4.13 -34.78
C ASN A 75 -39.08 3.49 -33.39
N GLN A 76 -39.80 2.39 -33.15
CA GLN A 76 -39.72 1.66 -31.88
C GLN A 76 -38.37 0.96 -31.70
N MET A 77 -37.81 0.41 -32.78
CA MET A 77 -36.46 -0.17 -32.78
C MET A 77 -35.40 0.87 -32.43
N ASN A 78 -35.44 2.04 -33.08
CA ASN A 78 -34.45 3.10 -32.84
C ASN A 78 -34.48 3.57 -31.38
N ARG A 79 -35.67 3.78 -30.80
CA ARG A 79 -35.79 4.12 -29.37
C ARG A 79 -35.30 3.02 -28.43
N TYR A 80 -35.44 1.76 -28.83
CA TYR A 80 -34.90 0.64 -28.06
C TYR A 80 -33.37 0.60 -28.13
N GLU A 81 -32.79 0.78 -29.32
CA GLU A 81 -31.34 0.88 -29.50
C GLU A 81 -30.74 2.08 -28.76
N GLU A 82 -31.40 3.24 -28.80
CA GLU A 82 -30.99 4.44 -28.06
C GLU A 82 -30.93 4.19 -26.56
N ARG A 83 -31.96 3.57 -25.96
CA ARG A 83 -31.94 3.22 -24.53
C ARG A 83 -30.77 2.30 -24.18
N LEU A 84 -30.48 1.29 -25.02
CA LEU A 84 -29.32 0.42 -24.79
C LEU A 84 -27.99 1.18 -24.91
N LYS A 85 -27.89 2.15 -25.83
CA LYS A 85 -26.71 3.03 -25.95
C LYS A 85 -26.57 3.94 -24.73
N ASP A 86 -27.68 4.44 -24.18
CA ASP A 86 -27.67 5.27 -22.98
C ASP A 86 -27.18 4.46 -21.76
N GLU A 87 -27.62 3.22 -21.59
CA GLU A 87 -27.11 2.30 -20.56
C GLU A 87 -25.60 2.01 -20.73
N GLU A 88 -25.13 1.78 -21.96
CA GLU A 88 -23.71 1.64 -22.27
C GLU A 88 -22.92 2.91 -21.93
N ALA A 89 -23.47 4.10 -22.22
CA ALA A 89 -22.85 5.38 -21.94
C ALA A 89 -22.78 5.66 -20.44
N GLN A 90 -23.82 5.31 -19.68
CA GLN A 90 -23.82 5.38 -18.22
C GLN A 90 -22.73 4.49 -17.62
N LEU A 91 -22.63 3.22 -18.05
CA LEU A 91 -21.56 2.33 -17.60
C LEU A 91 -20.17 2.86 -17.97
N ALA A 92 -20.02 3.44 -19.16
CA ALA A 92 -18.75 4.05 -19.57
C ALA A 92 -18.35 5.23 -18.67
N LEU A 93 -19.31 6.06 -18.24
CA LEU A 93 -19.06 7.13 -17.27
C LEU A 93 -18.67 6.59 -15.90
N GLU A 94 -19.31 5.51 -15.45
CA GLU A 94 -18.94 4.83 -14.20
C GLU A 94 -17.53 4.23 -14.27
N ILE A 95 -17.13 3.66 -15.41
CA ILE A 95 -15.76 3.20 -15.66
C ILE A 95 -14.76 4.35 -15.54
N GLU A 96 -15.05 5.52 -16.10
CA GLU A 96 -14.15 6.68 -15.97
C GLU A 96 -14.02 7.15 -14.51
N ARG A 97 -15.12 7.12 -13.74
CA ARG A 97 -15.06 7.38 -12.30
C ARG A 97 -14.22 6.33 -11.57
N GLN A 98 -14.38 5.06 -11.92
CA GLN A 98 -13.62 3.97 -11.34
C GLN A 98 -12.12 4.05 -11.67
N LYS A 99 -11.75 4.49 -12.88
CA LYS A 99 -10.35 4.79 -13.23
C LYS A 99 -9.75 5.86 -12.34
N GLU A 100 -10.52 6.89 -11.99
CA GLU A 100 -10.04 7.91 -11.05
C GLU A 100 -9.89 7.34 -9.64
N THR A 101 -10.81 6.49 -9.17
CA THR A 101 -10.65 5.74 -7.91
C THR A 101 -9.37 4.90 -7.90
N VAL A 102 -9.06 4.20 -9.00
CA VAL A 102 -7.82 3.44 -9.16
C VAL A 102 -6.60 4.36 -9.06
N ARG A 103 -6.59 5.50 -9.78
CA ARG A 103 -5.48 6.47 -9.70
C ARG A 103 -5.27 7.02 -8.29
N GLN A 104 -6.34 7.29 -7.56
CA GLN A 104 -6.26 7.73 -6.16
C GLN A 104 -5.67 6.63 -5.27
N ALA A 105 -6.08 5.38 -5.46
CA ALA A 105 -5.51 4.24 -4.75
C ALA A 105 -4.01 4.03 -5.10
N GLU A 106 -3.61 4.23 -6.35
CA GLU A 106 -2.20 4.16 -6.77
C GLU A 106 -1.35 5.24 -6.09
N LYS A 107 -1.85 6.47 -6.03
CA LYS A 107 -1.20 7.56 -5.28
C LYS A 107 -1.06 7.21 -3.80
N LEU A 108 -2.10 6.63 -3.20
CA LEU A 108 -2.07 6.22 -1.80
C LEU A 108 -1.03 5.12 -1.55
N VAL A 109 -0.95 4.11 -2.41
CA VAL A 109 0.08 3.05 -2.31
C VAL A 109 1.49 3.66 -2.36
N GLU A 110 1.74 4.57 -3.31
CA GLU A 110 3.04 5.24 -3.42
C GLU A 110 3.35 6.12 -2.20
N GLN A 111 2.34 6.82 -1.65
CA GLN A 111 2.50 7.55 -0.39
C GLN A 111 2.88 6.60 0.76
N ARG A 112 2.13 5.51 0.97
CA ARG A 112 2.40 4.54 2.04
C ARG A 112 3.76 3.86 1.88
N ARG A 113 4.20 3.63 0.64
CA ARG A 113 5.54 3.12 0.35
C ARG A 113 6.63 4.06 0.85
N ARG A 114 6.47 5.37 0.67
CA ARG A 114 7.41 6.38 1.16
C ARG A 114 7.42 6.44 2.67
N GLU A 115 6.24 6.47 3.30
CA GLU A 115 6.10 6.46 4.76
C GLU A 115 6.77 5.22 5.38
N MET A 116 6.57 4.04 4.79
CA MET A 116 7.23 2.80 5.22
C MET A 116 8.76 2.88 5.09
N ALA A 117 9.27 3.46 3.99
CA ALA A 117 10.70 3.64 3.79
C ALA A 117 11.31 4.63 4.81
N GLU A 118 10.59 5.70 5.14
CA GLU A 118 11.00 6.66 6.16
C GLU A 118 11.01 6.03 7.56
N ALA A 119 9.95 5.31 7.94
CA ALA A 119 9.88 4.62 9.22
C ALA A 119 11.02 3.60 9.38
N ALA A 120 11.34 2.85 8.33
CA ALA A 120 12.47 1.92 8.32
C ALA A 120 13.83 2.64 8.47
N LYS A 121 14.00 3.79 7.83
CA LYS A 121 15.21 4.62 7.95
C LYS A 121 15.38 5.15 9.37
N GLU A 122 14.31 5.64 9.98
CA GLU A 122 14.33 6.17 11.35
C GLU A 122 14.63 5.07 12.39
N LEU A 123 14.02 3.89 12.23
CA LEU A 123 14.33 2.73 13.08
C LEU A 123 15.81 2.37 13.00
N LYS A 124 16.35 2.23 11.78
CA LYS A 124 17.76 1.92 11.55
C LYS A 124 18.71 2.95 12.18
N ALA A 125 18.32 4.23 12.19
CA ALA A 125 19.10 5.27 12.84
C ALA A 125 19.19 5.08 14.36
N ILE A 126 18.08 4.73 15.01
CA ILE A 126 18.03 4.47 16.46
C ILE A 126 18.75 3.16 16.81
N GLU A 127 18.64 2.12 15.99
CA GLU A 127 19.38 0.86 16.17
C GLU A 127 20.89 1.11 16.14
N LYS A 128 21.37 1.86 15.15
CA LYS A 128 22.79 2.22 15.06
C LYS A 128 23.25 3.04 16.26
N HIS A 129 22.42 3.97 16.75
CA HIS A 129 22.72 4.72 17.96
C HIS A 129 22.81 3.80 19.19
N LYS A 130 21.89 2.83 19.34
CA LYS A 130 21.92 1.83 20.43
C LYS A 130 23.19 1.00 20.38
N GLU A 131 23.61 0.55 19.19
CA GLU A 131 24.85 -0.20 19.00
C GLU A 131 26.07 0.62 19.42
N ASN A 132 26.17 1.88 18.97
CA ASN A 132 27.27 2.76 19.34
C ASN A 132 27.32 3.04 20.84
N TRP A 133 26.16 3.29 21.46
CA TRP A 133 26.07 3.49 22.90
C TRP A 133 26.51 2.23 23.67
N GLN A 134 26.14 1.03 23.24
CA GLN A 134 26.61 -0.21 23.85
C GLN A 134 28.13 -0.37 23.75
N LYS A 135 28.74 0.01 22.61
CA LYS A 135 30.20 0.00 22.44
C LYS A 135 30.88 0.98 23.40
N GLN A 136 30.35 2.19 23.53
CA GLN A 136 30.87 3.21 24.45
C GLN A 136 30.81 2.73 25.91
N ILE A 137 29.66 2.24 26.36
CA ILE A 137 29.51 1.72 27.75
C ILE A 137 30.46 0.55 28.03
N ARG A 138 30.67 -0.34 27.05
CA ARG A 138 31.66 -1.43 27.21
C ARG A 138 33.09 -0.88 27.31
N ALA A 139 33.45 0.08 26.46
CA ALA A 139 34.78 0.69 26.48
C ALA A 139 35.05 1.46 27.78
N GLU A 140 34.08 2.25 28.26
CA GLU A 140 34.18 2.95 29.55
C GLU A 140 34.34 1.98 30.72
N ARG A 141 33.59 0.88 30.69
CA ARG A 141 33.70 -0.16 31.72
C ARG A 141 35.07 -0.82 31.70
N GLN A 142 35.58 -1.20 30.53
CA GLN A 142 36.91 -1.79 30.39
C GLN A 142 37.99 -0.84 30.89
N ALA A 143 37.96 0.43 30.46
CA ALA A 143 38.91 1.44 30.91
C ALA A 143 38.89 1.65 32.43
N LYS A 144 37.70 1.59 33.04
CA LYS A 144 37.56 1.68 34.51
C LYS A 144 38.09 0.42 35.22
N GLU A 145 37.88 -0.76 34.65
CA GLU A 145 38.42 -2.01 35.19
C GLU A 145 39.96 -2.03 35.08
N ASP A 146 40.53 -1.56 33.97
CA ASP A 146 41.97 -1.45 33.76
C ASP A 146 42.62 -0.47 34.76
N LEU A 147 42.04 0.74 34.92
CA LEU A 147 42.51 1.72 35.92
C LEU A 147 42.46 1.15 37.34
N ASN A 148 41.38 0.48 37.72
CA ASN A 148 41.28 -0.17 39.03
C ASN A 148 42.35 -1.26 39.21
N GLN A 149 42.67 -2.04 38.18
CA GLN A 149 43.73 -3.06 38.24
C GLN A 149 45.11 -2.43 38.39
N GLU A 150 45.39 -1.34 37.67
CA GLU A 150 46.63 -0.58 37.81
C GLU A 150 46.79 -0.01 39.22
N GLU A 151 45.73 0.58 39.80
CA GLU A 151 45.73 1.09 41.17
C GLU A 151 45.98 -0.04 42.20
N ILE A 152 45.31 -1.19 42.05
CA ILE A 152 45.54 -2.36 42.90
C ILE A 152 46.99 -2.86 42.76
N GLY A 153 47.51 -2.96 41.52
CA GLY A 153 48.88 -3.37 41.26
C GLY A 153 49.90 -2.43 41.91
N ASN A 154 49.69 -1.11 41.77
CA ASN A 154 50.57 -0.10 42.33
C ASN A 154 50.53 -0.10 43.87
N THR A 155 49.35 -0.21 44.48
CA THR A 155 49.24 -0.31 45.94
C THR A 155 49.91 -1.57 46.50
N LEU A 156 49.75 -2.73 45.86
CA LEU A 156 50.43 -3.96 46.24
C LEU A 156 51.95 -3.87 46.11
N PHE A 157 52.45 -3.22 45.05
CA PHE A 157 53.88 -2.97 44.85
C PHE A 157 54.46 -2.08 45.96
N LEU A 158 53.79 -0.96 46.26
CA LEU A 158 54.19 -0.04 47.34
C LEU A 158 54.17 -0.73 48.71
N MET A 159 53.21 -1.63 48.96
CA MET A 159 53.18 -2.44 50.18
C MET A 159 54.34 -3.44 50.28
N ARG A 160 54.78 -4.02 49.17
CA ARG A 160 55.97 -4.91 49.15
C ARG A 160 57.28 -4.17 49.41
N GLN A 161 57.44 -2.95 48.89
CA GLN A 161 58.67 -2.15 49.10
C GLN A 161 58.83 -1.62 50.55
N ARG A 162 57.75 -1.59 51.33
CA ARG A 162 57.78 -1.11 52.72
C ARG A 162 58.18 -2.19 53.75
N LYS A 163 58.37 -3.44 53.32
CA LYS A 163 58.92 -4.53 54.14
C LYS A 163 60.39 -4.73 53.82
#